data_AF-A0A9D6D744-F1
#
_entry.id   AF-A0A9D6D744-F1
#
_cell.length_a   1.000
_cell.length_b   1.000
_cell.length_c   1.000
_cell.angle_alpha   90.00
_cell.angle_beta   90.00
_cell.angle_gamma   90.00
#
_symmetry.space_group_name_H-M   'P 1'
#
loop_
_entity.id
_entity.type
_entity.pdbx_description
1 polymer ?
#
loop_
_entity_poly.entity_id
_entity_poly.type
_entity_poly.pdbx_seq_one_letter_code
_entity_poly.pdbx_strand_id
1 'polypeptide(L)'
;MLRRPVEILAVRPLKGAEPAADDPKGFGYGVPLEVECVVDGAPRAFVIARTRPAQGFGHDYPADRAWQALYAHVAYNGFPRHVRSADVGFARGGGDLVSAGEATEFFQLVEKAEGEPYWLDLARLLEAPERPLDVARAEALARFIAGAHAEKRVEPTLYHRRLRELVGHGECLMGILDSYPHPYPLLPVEVCEELERGAVAWRWRLRGRAGRLARVHGDFHPWNILFREGTDFSVLDRSRGEWGEPADDVAALAINYLFFGLRKSALRQDPGVAEPLLFLFRTFLEVYLRESGDREILDVLPPFFAFRALVIAHPRWYPTLASGTRHALVGFARRMMRATSFDPGDVRALFGGAA
;
A
#
# COMPACT_ATOMS: atom_id res chain seq x y z
N MET A 1 -17.92 16.28 25.85
CA MET A 1 -19.25 16.50 26.48
C MET A 1 -19.40 15.84 27.86
N LEU A 2 -18.46 15.01 28.36
CA LEU A 2 -18.52 14.45 29.72
C LEU A 2 -17.22 14.68 30.50
N ARG A 3 -16.89 15.94 30.79
CA ARG A 3 -15.98 16.29 31.90
C ARG A 3 -16.76 16.51 33.20
N ARG A 4 -17.84 15.75 33.34
CA ARG A 4 -18.84 15.82 34.40
C ARG A 4 -18.78 14.51 35.18
N PRO A 5 -19.04 14.50 36.50
CA PRO A 5 -19.08 13.26 37.27
C PRO A 5 -20.08 12.28 36.66
N VAL A 6 -19.65 11.04 36.48
CA VAL A 6 -20.48 9.94 35.96
C VAL A 6 -20.45 8.81 36.97
N GLU A 7 -21.63 8.30 37.33
CA GLU A 7 -21.80 7.07 38.08
C GLU A 7 -22.37 6.00 37.15
N ILE A 8 -21.67 4.87 36.99
CA ILE A 8 -22.16 3.75 36.19
C ILE A 8 -23.06 2.88 37.08
N LEU A 9 -24.30 2.67 36.65
CA LEU A 9 -25.29 1.85 37.35
C LEU A 9 -25.27 0.41 36.87
N ALA A 10 -25.20 0.19 35.54
CA ALA A 10 -25.19 -1.14 34.95
C ALA A 10 -24.53 -1.15 33.57
N VAL A 11 -23.93 -2.29 33.21
CA VAL A 11 -23.44 -2.58 31.86
C VAL A 11 -23.92 -3.97 31.46
N ARG A 12 -24.64 -4.07 30.33
CA ARG A 12 -25.23 -5.34 29.88
C ARG A 12 -25.29 -5.46 28.35
N PRO A 13 -25.22 -6.68 27.77
CA PRO A 13 -25.46 -6.87 26.34
C PRO A 13 -26.83 -6.34 25.88
N LEU A 14 -26.86 -5.62 24.76
CA LEU A 14 -28.10 -5.07 24.19
C LEU A 14 -29.00 -6.14 23.54
N LYS A 15 -28.40 -7.24 23.07
CA LYS A 15 -29.12 -8.46 22.65
C LYS A 15 -28.93 -9.56 23.69
N GLY A 16 -29.99 -10.32 23.96
CA GLY A 16 -29.93 -11.53 24.80
C GLY A 16 -28.99 -12.59 24.21
N ALA A 17 -28.63 -13.60 25.01
CA ALA A 17 -27.65 -14.63 24.66
C ALA A 17 -28.10 -15.55 23.49
N GLU A 18 -29.39 -15.56 23.15
CA GLU A 18 -29.93 -16.38 22.07
C GLU A 18 -30.26 -15.51 20.83
N PRO A 19 -29.82 -15.90 19.62
CA PRO A 19 -30.33 -15.29 18.40
C PRO A 19 -31.85 -15.52 18.36
N ALA A 20 -32.62 -14.47 18.06
CA ALA A 20 -34.03 -14.66 17.74
C ALA A 20 -34.11 -15.70 16.61
N ALA A 21 -34.89 -16.76 16.81
CA ALA A 21 -34.91 -17.95 15.95
C ALA A 21 -35.19 -17.65 14.45
N ASP A 22 -35.63 -16.43 14.14
CA ASP A 22 -35.96 -15.93 12.79
C ASP A 22 -35.15 -14.69 12.35
N ASP A 23 -33.99 -14.35 12.96
CA ASP A 23 -33.14 -13.24 12.45
C ASP A 23 -32.46 -13.68 11.14
N PRO A 24 -32.81 -13.10 9.97
CA PRO A 24 -32.19 -13.48 8.69
C PRO A 24 -30.70 -13.10 8.62
N LYS A 25 -30.21 -12.29 9.57
CA LYS A 25 -28.81 -11.85 9.65
C LYS A 25 -28.03 -12.70 10.64
N GLY A 26 -27.44 -13.79 10.14
CA GLY A 26 -26.61 -14.70 10.95
C GLY A 26 -25.23 -14.18 11.38
N PHE A 27 -24.79 -13.01 10.90
CA PHE A 27 -23.46 -12.46 11.20
C PHE A 27 -23.50 -11.00 11.66
N GLY A 28 -22.73 -10.68 12.70
CA GLY A 28 -22.57 -9.33 13.24
C GLY A 28 -21.16 -9.06 13.74
N TYR A 29 -20.71 -7.81 13.62
CA TYR A 29 -19.35 -7.40 13.98
C TYR A 29 -19.11 -7.21 15.48
N GLY A 30 -20.09 -7.50 16.33
CA GLY A 30 -19.98 -7.24 17.75
C GLY A 30 -21.32 -7.43 18.47
N VAL A 31 -21.25 -7.50 19.79
CA VAL A 31 -22.43 -7.40 20.66
C VAL A 31 -22.33 -6.03 21.33
N PRO A 32 -23.21 -5.08 21.00
CA PRO A 32 -23.26 -3.79 21.67
C PRO A 32 -23.60 -3.98 23.15
N LEU A 33 -23.04 -3.11 24.00
CA LEU A 33 -23.31 -3.08 25.43
C LEU A 33 -24.12 -1.82 25.74
N GLU A 34 -25.25 -2.00 26.41
CA GLU A 34 -25.96 -0.90 27.06
C GLU A 34 -25.23 -0.52 28.35
N VAL A 35 -25.09 0.79 28.59
CA VAL A 35 -24.51 1.37 29.79
C VAL A 35 -25.55 2.31 30.39
N GLU A 36 -26.09 1.94 31.54
CA GLU A 36 -26.95 2.79 32.36
C GLU A 36 -26.08 3.58 33.33
N CYS A 37 -26.29 4.88 33.42
CA CYS A 37 -25.48 5.76 34.24
C CYS A 37 -26.24 6.99 34.72
N VAL A 38 -25.69 7.68 35.70
CA VAL A 38 -26.13 9.00 36.13
C VAL A 38 -25.07 10.02 35.70
N VAL A 39 -25.50 11.04 34.96
CA VAL A 39 -24.64 12.16 34.53
C VAL A 39 -25.22 13.44 35.12
N ASP A 40 -24.46 14.12 35.99
CA ASP A 40 -24.93 15.30 36.73
C ASP A 40 -26.28 15.09 37.44
N GLY A 41 -26.44 13.95 38.11
CA GLY A 41 -27.68 13.60 38.82
C GLY A 41 -28.86 13.18 37.93
N ALA A 42 -28.71 13.20 36.60
CA ALA A 42 -29.75 12.77 35.66
C ALA A 42 -29.46 11.37 35.09
N PRO A 43 -30.43 10.43 35.10
CA PRO A 43 -30.25 9.12 34.50
C PRO A 43 -30.09 9.24 32.98
N ARG A 44 -29.14 8.48 32.44
CA ARG A 44 -28.80 8.37 31.01
C ARG A 44 -28.51 6.91 30.67
N ALA A 45 -28.79 6.55 29.43
CA ALA A 45 -28.38 5.27 28.86
C ALA A 45 -27.57 5.51 27.58
N PHE A 46 -26.49 4.78 27.42
CA PHE A 46 -25.61 4.82 26.26
C PHE A 46 -25.41 3.41 25.70
N VAL A 47 -24.96 3.32 24.46
CA VAL A 47 -24.56 2.05 23.86
C VAL A 47 -23.09 2.12 23.46
N ILE A 48 -22.29 1.22 24.00
CA ILE A 48 -20.92 0.98 23.57
C ILE A 48 -20.94 -0.09 22.48
N ALA A 49 -20.55 0.29 21.27
CA ALA A 49 -20.37 -0.63 20.16
C ALA A 49 -18.87 -0.83 19.90
N ARG A 50 -18.42 -2.09 19.92
CA ARG A 50 -17.05 -2.46 19.54
C ARG A 50 -17.08 -3.41 18.35
N THR A 51 -16.43 -3.00 17.28
CA THR A 51 -16.11 -3.90 16.16
C THR A 51 -15.09 -4.93 16.63
N ARG A 52 -15.45 -6.20 16.54
CA ARG A 52 -14.60 -7.34 16.84
C ARG A 52 -13.59 -7.54 15.69
N PRO A 53 -12.38 -8.02 15.98
CA PRO A 53 -11.49 -8.49 14.92
C PRO A 53 -12.20 -9.57 14.09
N ALA A 54 -12.31 -9.33 12.79
CA ALA A 54 -12.93 -10.25 11.85
C ALA A 54 -12.16 -10.22 10.54
N GLN A 55 -11.72 -11.40 10.08
CA GLN A 55 -10.93 -11.51 8.86
C GLN A 55 -11.79 -11.33 7.60
N GLY A 56 -11.24 -10.65 6.60
CA GLY A 56 -11.80 -10.57 5.24
C GLY A 56 -12.77 -9.41 4.99
N PHE A 57 -13.28 -8.76 6.03
CA PHE A 57 -14.25 -7.67 5.96
C PHE A 57 -13.64 -6.26 6.07
N GLY A 58 -12.30 -6.15 6.20
CA GLY A 58 -11.65 -4.86 6.43
C GLY A 58 -11.77 -4.41 7.88
N HIS A 59 -11.74 -5.36 8.82
CA HIS A 59 -11.67 -5.13 10.27
C HIS A 59 -10.54 -5.94 10.91
N ASP A 60 -9.58 -6.36 10.08
CA ASP A 60 -8.52 -7.29 10.41
C ASP A 60 -7.50 -6.60 11.36
N TYR A 61 -7.08 -5.38 11.04
CA TYR A 61 -6.12 -4.60 11.83
C TYR A 61 -6.80 -3.67 12.84
N PRO A 62 -6.10 -3.32 13.94
CA PRO A 62 -6.53 -2.26 14.84
C PRO A 62 -6.82 -0.94 14.11
N ALA A 63 -6.00 -0.59 13.11
CA ALA A 63 -6.16 0.62 12.31
C ALA A 63 -7.52 0.66 11.57
N ASP A 64 -7.98 -0.46 11.02
CA ASP A 64 -9.27 -0.49 10.31
C ASP A 64 -10.45 -0.20 11.25
N ARG A 65 -10.39 -0.77 12.46
CA ARG A 65 -11.43 -0.59 13.48
C ARG A 65 -11.38 0.82 14.07
N ALA A 66 -10.18 1.38 14.23
CA ALA A 66 -10.00 2.76 14.64
C ALA A 66 -10.58 3.72 13.58
N TRP A 67 -10.24 3.53 12.29
CA TRP A 67 -10.79 4.30 11.18
C TRP A 67 -12.31 4.31 11.20
N GLN A 68 -12.94 3.13 11.30
CA GLN A 68 -14.39 3.00 11.33
C GLN A 68 -15.00 3.76 12.51
N ALA A 69 -14.45 3.60 13.71
CA ALA A 69 -14.98 4.23 14.92
C ALA A 69 -14.83 5.76 14.89
N LEU A 70 -13.66 6.25 14.48
CA LEU A 70 -13.35 7.68 14.38
C LEU A 70 -14.22 8.35 13.31
N TYR A 71 -14.32 7.76 12.12
CA TYR A 71 -15.16 8.31 11.06
C TYR A 71 -16.64 8.30 11.44
N ALA A 72 -17.11 7.21 12.07
CA ALA A 72 -18.49 7.11 12.56
C ALA A 72 -18.81 8.20 13.59
N HIS A 73 -17.87 8.56 14.48
CA HIS A 73 -18.09 9.60 15.49
C HIS A 73 -18.50 10.94 14.88
N VAL A 74 -17.81 11.36 13.82
CA VAL A 74 -18.12 12.60 13.11
C VAL A 74 -19.37 12.42 12.25
N ALA A 75 -19.42 11.36 11.43
CA ALA A 75 -20.49 11.14 10.45
C ALA A 75 -21.87 10.97 11.08
N TYR A 76 -21.98 10.25 12.21
CA TYR A 76 -23.26 10.01 12.91
C TYR A 76 -23.95 11.31 13.30
N ASN A 77 -23.18 12.30 13.72
CA ASN A 77 -23.69 13.57 14.22
C ASN A 77 -24.17 14.52 13.10
N GLY A 78 -23.82 14.23 11.84
CA GLY A 78 -24.27 14.99 10.66
C GLY A 78 -25.48 14.38 9.93
N PHE A 79 -25.86 13.13 10.21
CA PHE A 79 -26.91 12.45 9.47
C PHE A 79 -28.29 12.56 10.17
N PRO A 80 -29.36 13.02 9.49
CA PRO A 80 -30.68 13.16 10.10
C PRO A 80 -31.24 11.83 10.62
N ARG A 81 -31.90 11.87 11.78
CA ARG A 81 -32.48 10.69 12.45
C ARG A 81 -31.48 9.58 12.78
N HIS A 82 -30.18 9.90 12.82
CA HIS A 82 -29.16 9.00 13.34
C HIS A 82 -28.99 9.20 14.85
N VAL A 83 -28.65 8.13 15.59
CA VAL A 83 -28.23 8.28 16.98
C VAL A 83 -26.96 9.13 17.05
N ARG A 84 -26.90 10.05 18.01
CA ARG A 84 -25.71 10.90 18.18
C ARG A 84 -24.56 10.08 18.74
N SER A 85 -23.37 10.24 18.17
CA SER A 85 -22.15 9.68 18.76
C SER A 85 -21.68 10.61 19.88
N ALA A 86 -21.75 10.13 21.12
CA ALA A 86 -21.41 10.92 22.31
C ALA A 86 -19.89 11.06 22.50
N ASP A 87 -19.13 10.02 22.14
CA ASP A 87 -17.67 9.98 22.19
C ASP A 87 -17.15 8.82 21.32
N VAL A 88 -15.84 8.80 21.08
CA VAL A 88 -15.06 7.67 20.53
C VAL A 88 -13.76 7.57 21.31
N GLY A 89 -13.21 6.37 21.44
CA GLY A 89 -12.01 6.17 22.25
C GLY A 89 -11.33 4.84 21.99
N PHE A 90 -10.26 4.59 22.75
CA PHE A 90 -9.48 3.35 22.70
C PHE A 90 -9.27 2.77 24.09
N ALA A 91 -9.11 1.45 24.14
CA ALA A 91 -8.77 0.74 25.37
C ALA A 91 -7.25 0.57 25.49
N ARG A 92 -6.68 0.90 26.64
CA ARG A 92 -5.29 0.62 26.98
C ARG A 92 -5.11 -0.84 27.36
N GLY A 93 -3.85 -1.30 27.38
CA GLY A 93 -3.51 -2.68 27.79
C GLY A 93 -3.96 -3.05 29.21
N GLY A 94 -4.09 -2.06 30.11
CA GLY A 94 -4.63 -2.24 31.46
C GLY A 94 -6.16 -2.25 31.55
N GLY A 95 -6.87 -2.05 30.44
CA GLY A 95 -8.33 -2.01 30.39
C GLY A 95 -8.94 -0.60 30.45
N ASP A 96 -8.16 0.42 30.82
CA ASP A 96 -8.63 1.81 30.86
C ASP A 96 -9.13 2.28 29.50
N LEU A 97 -10.28 2.95 29.48
CA LEU A 97 -10.84 3.59 28.30
C LEU A 97 -10.39 5.05 28.22
N VAL A 98 -9.85 5.45 27.08
CA VAL A 98 -9.38 6.81 26.82
C VAL A 98 -10.19 7.42 25.69
N SER A 99 -10.75 8.61 25.95
CA SER A 99 -11.46 9.39 24.93
C SER A 99 -10.51 9.89 23.84
N ALA A 100 -10.99 9.86 22.61
CA ALA A 100 -10.38 10.41 21.40
C ALA A 100 -11.38 11.29 20.62
N GLY A 101 -12.56 11.61 21.18
CA GLY A 101 -13.60 12.37 20.47
C GLY A 101 -13.25 13.83 20.16
N GLU A 102 -12.25 14.39 20.85
CA GLU A 102 -11.72 15.73 20.56
C GLU A 102 -10.52 15.69 19.58
N ALA A 103 -10.10 14.52 19.09
CA ALA A 103 -9.00 14.40 18.15
C ALA A 103 -9.41 14.88 16.75
N THR A 104 -8.66 15.86 16.22
CA THR A 104 -8.83 16.36 14.85
C THR A 104 -7.77 15.84 13.90
N GLU A 105 -6.59 15.53 14.41
CA GLU A 105 -5.42 15.07 13.64
C GLU A 105 -4.64 14.03 14.44
N PHE A 106 -3.89 13.19 13.72
CA PHE A 106 -3.00 12.18 14.30
C PHE A 106 -1.58 12.41 13.80
N PHE A 107 -0.60 12.24 14.70
CA PHE A 107 0.82 12.30 14.34
C PHE A 107 1.52 11.03 14.81
N GLN A 108 2.50 10.60 14.04
CA GLN A 108 3.43 9.55 14.42
C GLN A 108 4.78 10.18 14.74
N LEU A 109 5.35 9.83 15.90
CA LEU A 109 6.73 10.17 16.24
C LEU A 109 7.60 8.94 15.98
N VAL A 110 8.59 9.08 15.09
CA VAL A 110 9.54 8.02 14.70
C VAL A 110 10.97 8.48 14.95
N GLU A 111 11.88 7.52 15.13
CA GLU A 111 13.31 7.80 15.24
C GLU A 111 13.85 8.38 13.93
N LYS A 112 14.77 9.35 14.02
CA LYS A 112 15.47 9.87 12.84
C LYS A 112 16.51 8.84 12.40
N ALA A 113 16.42 8.41 11.15
CA ALA A 113 17.48 7.64 10.51
C ALA A 113 18.53 8.58 9.88
N GLU A 114 19.80 8.24 10.04
CA GLU A 114 20.92 8.90 9.34
C GLU A 114 21.16 8.25 7.96
N GLY A 115 21.76 9.02 7.04
CA GLY A 115 22.17 8.57 5.71
C GLY A 115 21.60 9.41 4.58
N GLU A 116 22.01 9.08 3.35
CA GLU A 116 21.59 9.75 2.11
C GLU A 116 20.57 8.91 1.33
N PRO A 117 19.51 9.52 0.80
CA PRO A 117 18.52 8.80 -0.01
C PRO A 117 19.11 8.12 -1.24
N TYR A 118 18.77 6.85 -1.47
CA TYR A 118 19.30 6.06 -2.58
C TYR A 118 18.98 6.64 -3.97
N TRP A 119 17.91 7.44 -4.11
CA TRP A 119 17.62 8.10 -5.38
C TRP A 119 18.76 9.03 -5.84
N LEU A 120 19.60 9.55 -4.93
CA LEU A 120 20.76 10.37 -5.27
C LEU A 120 21.83 9.57 -5.99
N ASP A 121 22.03 8.29 -5.64
CA ASP A 121 22.93 7.39 -6.35
C ASP A 121 22.46 7.18 -7.79
N LEU A 122 21.15 6.96 -7.98
CA LEU A 122 20.56 6.80 -9.31
C LEU A 122 20.61 8.10 -10.12
N ALA A 123 20.41 9.25 -9.47
CA ALA A 123 20.49 10.56 -10.12
C ALA A 123 21.91 10.88 -10.60
N ARG A 124 22.93 10.52 -9.82
CA ARG A 124 24.34 10.70 -10.20
C ARG A 124 24.69 9.93 -11.48
N LEU A 125 24.11 8.75 -11.68
CA LEU A 125 24.36 7.91 -12.86
C LEU A 125 23.78 8.46 -14.16
N LEU A 126 23.00 9.55 -14.11
CA LEU A 126 22.58 10.27 -15.32
C LEU A 126 23.79 10.90 -16.03
N GLU A 127 24.74 11.44 -15.26
CA GLU A 127 25.90 12.19 -15.77
C GLU A 127 27.24 11.45 -15.58
N ALA A 128 27.37 10.66 -14.52
CA ALA A 128 28.62 9.99 -14.15
C ALA A 128 28.63 8.49 -14.49
N PRO A 129 29.82 7.88 -14.64
CA PRO A 129 29.94 6.43 -14.83
C PRO A 129 29.51 5.64 -13.59
N GLU A 130 29.23 4.36 -13.79
CA GLU A 130 29.02 3.38 -12.72
C GLU A 130 30.28 3.22 -11.86
N ARG A 131 30.08 2.98 -10.57
CA ARG A 131 31.11 2.62 -9.59
C ARG A 131 30.78 1.24 -9.03
N PRO A 132 31.79 0.50 -8.54
CA PRO A 132 31.57 -0.78 -7.85
C PRO A 132 30.56 -0.69 -6.69
N LEU A 133 30.50 0.46 -6.02
CA LEU A 133 29.55 0.69 -4.93
C LEU A 133 28.08 0.69 -5.40
N ASP A 134 27.78 1.16 -6.61
CA ASP A 134 26.38 1.20 -7.10
C ASP A 134 25.86 -0.23 -7.31
N VAL A 135 26.71 -1.12 -7.82
CA VAL A 135 26.45 -2.56 -7.96
C VAL A 135 26.29 -3.20 -6.59
N ALA A 136 27.24 -2.97 -5.68
CA ALA A 136 27.21 -3.53 -4.33
C ALA A 136 25.94 -3.14 -3.56
N ARG A 137 25.47 -1.88 -3.72
CA ARG A 137 24.22 -1.40 -3.13
C ARG A 137 23.00 -2.07 -3.77
N ALA A 138 22.94 -2.18 -5.10
CA ALA A 138 21.83 -2.88 -5.77
C ALA A 138 21.73 -4.34 -5.31
N GLU A 139 22.85 -5.06 -5.21
CA GLU A 139 22.87 -6.42 -4.69
C GLU A 139 22.51 -6.52 -3.20
N ALA A 140 22.98 -5.58 -2.37
CA ALA A 140 22.66 -5.54 -0.95
C ALA A 140 21.15 -5.36 -0.71
N LEU A 141 20.51 -4.48 -1.48
CA LEU A 141 19.06 -4.27 -1.43
C LEU A 141 18.31 -5.53 -1.88
N ALA A 142 18.78 -6.21 -2.92
CA ALA A 142 18.20 -7.48 -3.39
C ALA A 142 18.30 -8.59 -2.33
N ARG A 143 19.49 -8.77 -1.73
CA ARG A 143 19.72 -9.74 -0.64
C ARG A 143 18.84 -9.44 0.57
N PHE A 144 18.79 -8.17 0.99
CA PHE A 144 17.98 -7.75 2.13
C PHE A 144 16.49 -8.06 1.92
N ILE A 145 15.94 -7.64 0.78
CA ILE A 145 14.51 -7.79 0.54
C ILE A 145 14.12 -9.26 0.30
N ALA A 146 14.99 -10.05 -0.35
CA ALA A 146 14.82 -11.51 -0.44
C ALA A 146 14.80 -12.16 0.95
N GLY A 147 15.70 -11.76 1.85
CA GLY A 147 15.72 -12.24 3.23
C GLY A 147 14.45 -11.87 4.02
N ALA A 148 13.93 -10.65 3.84
CA ALA A 148 12.66 -10.26 4.44
C ALA A 148 11.49 -11.12 3.91
N HIS A 149 11.45 -11.38 2.60
CA HIS A 149 10.40 -12.15 1.94
C HIS A 149 10.42 -13.65 2.25
N ALA A 150 11.50 -14.16 2.86
CA ALA A 150 11.60 -15.56 3.31
C ALA A 150 10.63 -15.85 4.47
N GLU A 151 10.24 -14.84 5.24
CA GLU A 151 9.22 -14.99 6.26
C GLU A 151 7.82 -15.02 5.62
N LYS A 152 7.24 -16.21 5.56
CA LYS A 152 5.92 -16.46 4.98
C LYS A 152 4.84 -16.57 6.04
N ARG A 153 3.60 -16.25 5.66
CA ARG A 153 2.41 -16.42 6.50
C ARG A 153 1.30 -17.04 5.66
N VAL A 154 0.67 -18.09 6.16
CA VAL A 154 -0.48 -18.71 5.47
C VAL A 154 -1.77 -18.08 5.97
N GLU A 155 -2.25 -17.05 5.29
CA GLU A 155 -3.52 -16.40 5.60
C GLU A 155 -4.24 -15.94 4.32
N PRO A 156 -5.06 -16.80 3.71
CA PRO A 156 -5.71 -16.50 2.43
C PRO A 156 -6.57 -15.24 2.44
N THR A 157 -7.29 -14.97 3.54
CA THR A 157 -8.10 -13.77 3.71
C THR A 157 -7.27 -12.49 3.63
N LEU A 158 -6.10 -12.48 4.28
CA LEU A 158 -5.17 -11.37 4.23
C LEU A 158 -4.55 -11.23 2.84
N TYR A 159 -4.13 -12.31 2.20
CA TYR A 159 -3.63 -12.24 0.82
C TYR A 159 -4.67 -11.68 -0.17
N HIS A 160 -5.92 -12.15 -0.08
CA HIS A 160 -7.02 -11.61 -0.87
C HIS A 160 -7.26 -10.12 -0.61
N ARG A 161 -7.11 -9.68 0.64
CA ARG A 161 -7.19 -8.27 1.01
C ARG A 161 -6.08 -7.46 0.34
N ARG A 162 -4.82 -7.93 0.39
CA ARG A 162 -3.67 -7.24 -0.22
C ARG A 162 -3.82 -7.09 -1.73
N LEU A 163 -4.30 -8.14 -2.42
CA LEU A 163 -4.62 -8.06 -3.85
C LEU A 163 -5.78 -7.10 -4.14
N ARG A 164 -6.81 -7.06 -3.28
CA ARG A 164 -7.91 -6.10 -3.41
C ARG A 164 -7.41 -4.66 -3.22
N GLU A 165 -6.49 -4.43 -2.28
CA GLU A 165 -5.89 -3.12 -2.04
C GLU A 165 -5.01 -2.68 -3.21
N LEU A 166 -4.22 -3.55 -3.82
CA LEU A 166 -3.48 -3.22 -5.06
C LEU A 166 -4.42 -2.67 -6.16
N VAL A 167 -5.60 -3.28 -6.32
CA VAL A 167 -6.57 -2.86 -7.34
C VAL A 167 -7.31 -1.59 -6.94
N GLY A 168 -7.91 -1.57 -5.75
CA GLY A 168 -8.96 -0.59 -5.41
C GLY A 168 -8.62 0.37 -4.27
N HIS A 169 -7.45 0.29 -3.63
CA HIS A 169 -7.10 1.24 -2.59
C HIS A 169 -6.84 2.64 -3.19
N GLY A 170 -7.18 3.69 -2.44
CA GLY A 170 -7.02 5.09 -2.86
C GLY A 170 -5.58 5.52 -3.14
N GLU A 171 -4.61 4.71 -2.74
CA GLU A 171 -3.18 4.93 -2.98
C GLU A 171 -2.56 3.87 -3.91
N CYS A 172 -3.39 3.06 -4.56
CA CYS A 172 -3.00 2.00 -5.49
C CYS A 172 -3.71 2.20 -6.84
N LEU A 173 -3.83 1.19 -7.71
CA LEU A 173 -4.20 1.36 -9.12
C LEU A 173 -5.37 2.31 -9.39
N MET A 174 -6.57 2.00 -8.89
CA MET A 174 -7.75 2.87 -9.10
C MET A 174 -7.58 4.26 -8.47
N GLY A 175 -7.07 4.35 -7.25
CA GLY A 175 -6.84 5.64 -6.59
C GLY A 175 -5.80 6.52 -7.29
N ILE A 176 -4.75 5.91 -7.85
CA ILE A 176 -3.77 6.61 -8.69
C ILE A 176 -4.47 7.17 -9.92
N LEU A 177 -5.25 6.35 -10.64
CA LEU A 177 -5.98 6.78 -11.83
C LEU A 177 -6.97 7.93 -11.51
N ASP A 178 -7.71 7.84 -10.40
CA ASP A 178 -8.63 8.89 -9.94
C ASP A 178 -7.93 10.21 -9.63
N SER A 179 -6.65 10.16 -9.24
CA SER A 179 -5.86 11.34 -8.86
C SER A 179 -5.22 12.09 -10.05
N TYR A 180 -5.27 11.51 -11.25
CA TYR A 180 -4.86 12.19 -12.48
C TYR A 180 -5.83 13.32 -12.83
N PRO A 181 -5.34 14.43 -13.43
CA PRO A 181 -6.24 15.43 -14.00
C PRO A 181 -7.09 14.79 -15.10
N HIS A 182 -8.41 14.88 -15.02
CA HIS A 182 -9.30 14.26 -15.99
C HIS A 182 -9.96 15.31 -16.92
N PRO A 183 -9.89 15.17 -18.26
CA PRO A 183 -9.17 14.11 -19.00
C PRO A 183 -7.65 14.35 -19.04
N TYR A 184 -6.86 13.26 -19.03
CA TYR A 184 -5.42 13.32 -19.26
C TYR A 184 -5.09 12.76 -20.65
N PRO A 185 -4.30 13.44 -21.51
CA PRO A 185 -4.06 12.99 -22.89
C PRO A 185 -3.53 11.55 -23.01
N LEU A 186 -2.75 11.09 -22.04
CA LEU A 186 -2.20 9.73 -22.01
C LEU A 186 -3.12 8.69 -21.38
N LEU A 187 -4.11 9.14 -20.62
CA LEU A 187 -5.06 8.31 -19.88
C LEU A 187 -6.48 8.85 -20.11
N PRO A 188 -6.99 8.79 -21.36
CA PRO A 188 -8.42 8.99 -21.61
C PRO A 188 -9.24 7.88 -20.94
N VAL A 189 -10.55 8.09 -20.80
CA VAL A 189 -11.47 7.19 -20.07
C VAL A 189 -11.30 5.73 -20.48
N GLU A 190 -11.19 5.46 -21.78
CA GLU A 190 -11.10 4.12 -22.34
C GLU A 190 -9.81 3.41 -21.94
N VAL A 191 -8.71 4.16 -21.78
CA VAL A 191 -7.43 3.63 -21.32
C VAL A 191 -7.46 3.37 -19.81
N CYS A 192 -8.08 4.25 -19.01
CA CYS A 192 -8.29 4.00 -17.59
C CYS A 192 -9.13 2.73 -17.38
N GLU A 193 -10.24 2.61 -18.10
CA GLU A 193 -11.13 1.45 -18.03
C GLU A 193 -10.41 0.15 -18.45
N GLU A 194 -9.57 0.21 -19.49
CA GLU A 194 -8.72 -0.92 -19.89
C GLU A 194 -7.78 -1.37 -18.76
N LEU A 195 -7.08 -0.44 -18.12
CA LEU A 195 -6.16 -0.72 -17.01
C LEU A 195 -6.89 -1.31 -15.81
N GLU A 196 -8.06 -0.79 -15.46
CA GLU A 196 -8.87 -1.30 -14.34
C GLU A 196 -9.41 -2.70 -14.59
N ARG A 197 -9.93 -2.98 -15.79
CA ARG A 197 -10.35 -4.34 -16.19
C ARG A 197 -9.17 -5.32 -16.09
N GLY A 198 -7.99 -4.91 -16.56
CA GLY A 198 -6.76 -5.68 -16.43
C GLY A 198 -6.40 -5.96 -14.97
N ALA A 199 -6.48 -4.94 -14.10
CA ALA A 199 -6.22 -5.06 -12.67
C ALA A 199 -7.18 -6.06 -11.98
N VAL A 200 -8.48 -5.99 -12.31
CA VAL A 200 -9.49 -6.92 -11.79
C VAL A 200 -9.22 -8.36 -12.26
N ALA A 201 -8.87 -8.56 -13.53
CA ALA A 201 -8.50 -9.88 -14.06
C ALA A 201 -7.27 -10.44 -13.33
N TRP A 202 -6.24 -9.62 -13.14
CA TRP A 202 -5.04 -9.98 -12.37
C TRP A 202 -5.36 -10.38 -10.93
N ARG A 203 -6.24 -9.63 -10.24
CA ARG A 203 -6.67 -10.01 -8.89
C ARG A 203 -7.23 -11.43 -8.85
N TRP A 204 -8.08 -11.81 -9.80
CA TRP A 204 -8.64 -13.16 -9.85
C TRP A 204 -7.61 -14.23 -10.18
N ARG A 205 -6.68 -13.91 -11.09
CA ARG A 205 -5.56 -14.80 -11.44
C ARG A 205 -4.63 -15.07 -10.25
N LEU A 206 -4.34 -14.05 -9.44
CA LEU A 206 -3.46 -14.16 -8.29
C LEU A 206 -4.17 -14.73 -7.06
N ARG A 207 -5.50 -14.59 -6.96
CA ARG A 207 -6.28 -14.94 -5.75
C ARG A 207 -5.94 -16.31 -5.16
N GLY A 208 -5.71 -17.33 -5.98
CA GLY A 208 -5.38 -18.69 -5.55
C GLY A 208 -3.96 -18.89 -4.98
N ARG A 209 -3.08 -17.90 -5.09
CA ARG A 209 -1.65 -17.98 -4.74
C ARG A 209 -1.35 -17.52 -3.32
N ALA A 210 -2.25 -17.82 -2.36
CA ALA A 210 -2.15 -17.34 -0.98
C ALA A 210 -0.87 -17.76 -0.24
N GLY A 211 -0.20 -18.84 -0.66
CA GLY A 211 1.10 -19.26 -0.12
C GLY A 211 2.23 -18.26 -0.37
N ARG A 212 2.04 -17.29 -1.26
CA ARG A 212 3.03 -16.24 -1.56
C ARG A 212 3.10 -15.14 -0.49
N LEU A 213 2.06 -15.02 0.34
CA LEU A 213 1.97 -13.99 1.38
C LEU A 213 3.22 -14.02 2.28
N ALA A 214 3.94 -12.91 2.27
CA ALA A 214 5.22 -12.75 2.93
C ALA A 214 5.28 -11.45 3.72
N ARG A 215 6.25 -11.37 4.62
CA ARG A 215 6.65 -10.10 5.21
C ARG A 215 7.13 -9.19 4.08
N VAL A 216 6.55 -8.00 3.97
CA VAL A 216 6.91 -6.99 2.96
C VAL A 216 7.19 -5.65 3.62
N HIS A 217 7.90 -4.78 2.93
CA HIS A 217 7.95 -3.35 3.22
C HIS A 217 6.67 -2.65 2.71
N GLY A 218 6.22 -2.99 1.49
CA GLY A 218 5.04 -2.43 0.83
C GLY A 218 5.27 -1.10 0.10
N ASP A 219 6.49 -0.54 0.19
CA ASP A 219 6.87 0.71 -0.49
C ASP A 219 8.41 0.84 -0.62
N PHE A 220 9.07 -0.26 -0.98
CA PHE A 220 10.52 -0.34 -1.04
C PHE A 220 11.08 0.36 -2.30
N HIS A 221 11.24 1.69 -2.25
CA HIS A 221 11.75 2.49 -3.36
C HIS A 221 12.88 3.45 -2.94
N PRO A 222 13.64 4.04 -3.88
CA PRO A 222 14.88 4.77 -3.57
C PRO A 222 14.76 6.00 -2.67
N TRP A 223 13.56 6.52 -2.43
CA TRP A 223 13.34 7.63 -1.49
C TRP A 223 13.13 7.16 -0.05
N ASN A 224 12.76 5.90 0.14
CA ASN A 224 12.57 5.27 1.46
C ASN A 224 13.80 4.48 1.92
N ILE A 225 14.94 4.61 1.23
CA ILE A 225 16.18 3.89 1.52
C ILE A 225 17.27 4.93 1.78
N LEU A 226 17.82 4.95 2.98
CA LEU A 226 18.91 5.85 3.36
C LEU A 226 20.20 5.06 3.56
N PHE A 227 21.21 5.28 2.71
CA PHE A 227 22.53 4.68 2.89
C PHE A 227 23.39 5.55 3.79
N ARG A 228 23.98 4.96 4.84
CA ARG A 228 24.96 5.63 5.71
C ARG A 228 26.35 5.54 5.11
N GLU A 229 26.90 4.32 5.03
CA GLU A 229 28.22 4.05 4.49
C GLU A 229 28.23 2.70 3.77
N GLY A 230 28.93 2.62 2.62
CA GLY A 230 29.02 1.37 1.88
C GLY A 230 27.62 0.83 1.54
N THR A 231 27.33 -0.39 1.98
CA THR A 231 26.03 -1.08 1.83
C THR A 231 25.18 -1.06 3.10
N ASP A 232 25.55 -0.30 4.13
CA ASP A 232 24.74 -0.13 5.34
C ASP A 232 23.65 0.92 5.11
N PHE A 233 22.40 0.55 5.40
CA PHE A 233 21.24 1.41 5.15
C PHE A 233 20.13 1.26 6.20
N SER A 234 19.22 2.23 6.22
CA SER A 234 17.91 2.15 6.87
C SER A 234 16.80 2.23 5.85
N VAL A 235 15.65 1.66 6.19
CA VAL A 235 14.40 1.82 5.43
C VAL A 235 13.42 2.69 6.20
N LEU A 236 12.59 3.44 5.48
CA LEU A 236 11.58 4.36 6.01
C LEU A 236 10.20 3.97 5.49
N ASP A 237 9.15 4.41 6.18
CA ASP A 237 7.77 4.36 5.70
C ASP A 237 7.27 2.97 5.25
N ARG A 238 6.96 2.14 6.25
CA ARG A 238 6.29 0.84 6.09
C ARG A 238 4.78 0.92 6.30
N SER A 239 4.18 2.07 6.00
CA SER A 239 2.78 2.39 6.36
C SER A 239 1.74 1.55 5.60
N ARG A 240 2.12 0.95 4.46
CA ARG A 240 1.22 0.16 3.60
C ARG A 240 0.95 -1.25 4.12
N GLY A 241 1.50 -1.66 5.26
CA GLY A 241 1.19 -2.92 5.93
C GLY A 241 2.35 -3.94 5.89
N GLU A 242 2.35 -4.85 6.86
CA GLU A 242 3.48 -5.74 7.11
C GLU A 242 3.49 -7.04 6.29
N TRP A 243 2.33 -7.49 5.81
CA TRP A 243 2.18 -8.73 5.03
C TRP A 243 1.61 -8.42 3.65
N GLY A 244 2.20 -9.01 2.61
CA GLY A 244 1.85 -8.72 1.22
C GLY A 244 2.45 -9.68 0.21
N GLU A 245 2.37 -9.29 -1.05
CA GLU A 245 2.98 -10.01 -2.16
C GLU A 245 4.40 -9.47 -2.39
N PRO A 246 5.45 -10.31 -2.32
CA PRO A 246 6.84 -9.95 -2.63
C PRO A 246 7.05 -9.13 -3.91
N ALA A 247 6.21 -9.36 -4.94
CA ALA A 247 6.29 -8.62 -6.19
C ALA A 247 6.08 -7.11 -6.03
N ASP A 248 5.44 -6.64 -4.96
CA ASP A 248 5.26 -5.21 -4.71
C ASP A 248 6.60 -4.51 -4.44
N ASP A 249 7.39 -5.01 -3.49
CA ASP A 249 8.68 -4.44 -3.14
C ASP A 249 9.71 -4.58 -4.27
N VAL A 250 9.70 -5.73 -4.96
CA VAL A 250 10.57 -5.96 -6.12
C VAL A 250 10.22 -4.99 -7.24
N ALA A 251 8.95 -4.81 -7.57
CA ALA A 251 8.53 -3.86 -8.60
C ALA A 251 8.82 -2.40 -8.19
N ALA A 252 8.59 -2.04 -6.92
CA ALA A 252 8.81 -0.70 -6.38
C ALA A 252 10.26 -0.23 -6.56
N LEU A 253 11.24 -1.11 -6.27
CA LEU A 253 12.64 -0.77 -6.47
C LEU A 253 13.06 -0.93 -7.93
N ALA A 254 12.73 -2.06 -8.55
CA ALA A 254 13.27 -2.42 -9.86
C ALA A 254 12.86 -1.42 -10.96
N ILE A 255 11.62 -0.94 -10.94
CA ILE A 255 11.16 0.02 -11.95
C ILE A 255 11.93 1.35 -11.88
N ASN A 256 12.49 1.71 -10.73
CA ASN A 256 13.23 2.95 -10.59
C ASN A 256 14.56 2.90 -11.36
N TYR A 257 15.22 1.75 -11.48
CA TYR A 257 16.35 1.61 -12.41
C TYR A 257 15.91 1.88 -13.86
N LEU A 258 14.75 1.34 -14.28
CA LEU A 258 14.22 1.58 -15.62
C LEU A 258 13.87 3.05 -15.83
N PHE A 259 13.23 3.68 -14.86
CA PHE A 259 12.86 5.09 -14.88
C PHE A 259 14.07 6.02 -15.01
N PHE A 260 15.10 5.84 -14.17
CA PHE A 260 16.31 6.66 -14.26
C PHE A 260 17.09 6.38 -15.56
N GLY A 261 17.05 5.13 -16.07
CA GLY A 261 17.57 4.82 -17.40
C GLY A 261 16.83 5.55 -18.53
N LEU A 262 15.49 5.65 -18.48
CA LEU A 262 14.70 6.44 -19.42
C LEU A 262 15.00 7.95 -19.32
N ARG A 263 15.20 8.46 -18.09
CA ARG A 263 15.60 9.86 -17.89
C ARG A 263 16.95 10.15 -18.53
N LYS A 264 17.93 9.26 -18.36
CA LYS A 264 19.24 9.39 -18.99
C LYS A 264 19.15 9.39 -20.51
N SER A 265 18.36 8.47 -21.07
CA SER A 265 18.09 8.45 -22.51
C SER A 265 17.44 9.74 -22.99
N ALA A 266 16.46 10.27 -22.27
CA ALA A 266 15.80 11.52 -22.63
C ALA A 266 16.75 12.74 -22.65
N LEU A 267 17.71 12.81 -21.72
CA LEU A 267 18.74 13.86 -21.72
C LEU A 267 19.68 13.78 -22.93
N ARG A 268 19.89 12.56 -23.45
CA ARG A 268 20.79 12.27 -24.58
C ARG A 268 20.08 12.13 -25.92
N GLN A 269 18.75 12.17 -25.91
CA GLN A 269 17.89 11.85 -27.06
C GLN A 269 18.09 10.42 -27.59
N ASP A 270 18.50 9.49 -26.72
CA ASP A 270 18.63 8.08 -27.03
C ASP A 270 17.27 7.35 -26.86
N PRO A 271 17.02 6.24 -27.58
CA PRO A 271 15.83 5.42 -27.36
C PRO A 271 16.00 4.46 -26.17
N GLY A 272 14.87 4.08 -25.56
CA GLY A 272 14.80 3.00 -24.56
C GLY A 272 15.51 3.32 -23.23
N VAL A 273 15.90 2.27 -22.50
CA VAL A 273 16.53 2.37 -21.18
C VAL A 273 18.06 2.36 -21.32
N ALA A 274 18.72 3.44 -20.88
CA ALA A 274 20.18 3.57 -20.99
C ALA A 274 20.96 2.73 -19.96
N GLU A 275 22.20 2.39 -20.32
CA GLU A 275 23.20 1.88 -19.38
C GLU A 275 23.80 3.02 -18.52
N PRO A 276 24.28 2.74 -17.29
CA PRO A 276 24.35 1.44 -16.59
C PRO A 276 23.06 1.05 -15.85
N LEU A 277 21.99 1.83 -15.98
CA LEU A 277 20.76 1.64 -15.22
C LEU A 277 20.05 0.32 -15.58
N LEU A 278 20.09 -0.08 -16.85
CA LEU A 278 19.59 -1.39 -17.27
C LEU A 278 20.44 -2.55 -16.72
N PHE A 279 21.76 -2.37 -16.59
CA PHE A 279 22.59 -3.34 -15.89
C PHE A 279 22.22 -3.46 -14.41
N LEU A 280 22.06 -2.35 -13.67
CA LEU A 280 21.65 -2.41 -12.26
C LEU A 280 20.26 -3.04 -12.05
N PHE A 281 19.32 -2.79 -12.97
CA PHE A 281 18.02 -3.48 -12.99
C PHE A 281 18.19 -5.00 -13.05
N ARG A 282 19.01 -5.48 -14.00
CA ARG A 282 19.29 -6.91 -14.17
C ARG A 282 19.98 -7.49 -12.94
N THR A 283 21.01 -6.83 -12.44
CA THR A 283 21.74 -7.23 -11.23
C THR A 283 20.81 -7.38 -10.03
N PHE A 284 19.97 -6.37 -9.76
CA PHE A 284 19.02 -6.43 -8.64
C PHE A 284 18.08 -7.64 -8.77
N LEU A 285 17.48 -7.83 -9.94
CA LEU A 285 16.50 -8.89 -10.14
C LEU A 285 17.14 -10.28 -10.15
N GLU A 286 18.32 -10.45 -10.76
CA GLU A 286 19.07 -11.71 -10.78
C GLU A 286 19.53 -12.13 -9.38
N VAL A 287 20.05 -11.18 -8.59
CA VAL A 287 20.39 -11.44 -7.19
C VAL A 287 19.12 -11.81 -6.42
N TYR A 288 18.04 -11.03 -6.52
CA TYR A 288 16.80 -11.35 -5.82
C TYR A 288 16.30 -12.77 -6.14
N LEU A 289 16.25 -13.15 -7.43
CA LEU A 289 15.79 -14.47 -7.87
C LEU A 289 16.70 -15.60 -7.36
N ARG A 290 18.01 -15.37 -7.32
CA ARG A 290 18.98 -16.34 -6.79
C ARG A 290 18.82 -16.54 -5.29
N GLU A 291 18.72 -15.46 -4.53
CA GLU A 291 18.68 -15.50 -3.06
C GLU A 291 17.32 -15.97 -2.53
N SER A 292 16.22 -15.58 -3.19
CA SER A 292 14.87 -15.99 -2.78
C SER A 292 14.44 -17.37 -3.31
N GLY A 293 15.00 -17.80 -4.45
CA GLY A 293 14.51 -18.96 -5.20
C GLY A 293 13.12 -18.78 -5.82
N ASP A 294 12.49 -17.60 -5.68
CA ASP A 294 11.11 -17.32 -6.11
C ASP A 294 11.04 -17.03 -7.61
N ARG A 295 11.10 -18.08 -8.44
CA ARG A 295 10.94 -17.95 -9.89
C ARG A 295 9.52 -17.55 -10.31
N GLU A 296 8.52 -17.90 -9.50
CA GLU A 296 7.12 -17.59 -9.76
C GLU A 296 6.85 -16.08 -9.71
N ILE A 297 7.69 -15.28 -9.05
CA ILE A 297 7.53 -13.81 -8.99
C ILE A 297 7.42 -13.16 -10.38
N LEU A 298 8.06 -13.73 -11.40
CA LEU A 298 8.00 -13.24 -12.77
C LEU A 298 6.58 -13.34 -13.37
N ASP A 299 5.76 -14.30 -12.92
CA ASP A 299 4.35 -14.42 -13.31
C ASP A 299 3.44 -13.44 -12.57
N VAL A 300 3.96 -12.76 -11.54
CA VAL A 300 3.19 -11.94 -10.59
C VAL A 300 3.54 -10.45 -10.68
N LEU A 301 4.76 -10.11 -11.10
CA LEU A 301 5.25 -8.73 -11.26
C LEU A 301 4.37 -7.81 -12.14
N PRO A 302 3.72 -8.24 -13.23
CA PRO A 302 3.09 -7.30 -14.17
C PRO A 302 2.11 -6.27 -13.54
N PRO A 303 1.09 -6.65 -12.75
CA PRO A 303 0.18 -5.66 -12.14
C PRO A 303 0.88 -4.69 -11.18
N PHE A 304 1.95 -5.12 -10.51
CA PHE A 304 2.75 -4.26 -9.62
C PHE A 304 3.62 -3.30 -10.43
N PHE A 305 4.26 -3.77 -11.51
CA PHE A 305 4.99 -2.89 -12.42
C PHE A 305 4.07 -1.86 -13.07
N ALA A 306 2.86 -2.24 -13.47
CA ALA A 306 1.88 -1.31 -14.02
C ALA A 306 1.49 -0.24 -12.99
N PHE A 307 1.21 -0.65 -11.75
CA PHE A 307 0.94 0.29 -10.65
C PHE A 307 2.09 1.27 -10.46
N ARG A 308 3.32 0.77 -10.28
CA ARG A 308 4.49 1.63 -10.02
C ARG A 308 4.82 2.52 -11.22
N ALA A 309 4.57 2.07 -12.45
CA ALA A 309 4.75 2.87 -13.66
C ALA A 309 3.77 4.05 -13.71
N LEU A 310 2.50 3.83 -13.35
CA LEU A 310 1.49 4.90 -13.28
C LEU A 310 1.83 5.91 -12.17
N VAL A 311 2.34 5.45 -11.03
CA VAL A 311 2.87 6.34 -9.97
C VAL A 311 3.97 7.25 -10.55
N ILE A 312 4.98 6.69 -11.21
CA ILE A 312 6.08 7.49 -11.76
C ILE A 312 5.61 8.39 -12.92
N ALA A 313 4.65 7.91 -13.71
CA ALA A 313 4.04 8.67 -14.79
C ALA A 313 3.04 9.73 -14.32
N HIS A 314 2.85 9.94 -13.01
CA HIS A 314 1.85 10.87 -12.49
C HIS A 314 2.30 12.33 -12.63
N PRO A 315 1.51 13.24 -13.24
CA PRO A 315 1.93 14.63 -13.50
C PRO A 315 2.03 15.48 -12.22
N ARG A 316 1.26 15.17 -11.17
CA ARG A 316 1.37 15.88 -9.88
C ARG A 316 2.62 15.49 -9.09
N TRP A 317 3.10 14.25 -9.24
CA TRP A 317 4.28 13.76 -8.51
C TRP A 317 5.58 14.04 -9.28
N TYR A 318 5.52 13.95 -10.60
CA TYR A 318 6.66 14.19 -11.48
C TYR A 318 6.33 15.28 -12.51
N PRO A 319 6.12 16.55 -12.10
CA PRO A 319 5.62 17.61 -12.99
C PRO A 319 6.59 17.97 -14.11
N THR A 320 7.90 17.79 -13.89
CA THR A 320 8.96 18.13 -14.84
C THR A 320 9.40 16.94 -15.72
N LEU A 321 8.71 15.79 -15.63
CA LEU A 321 9.08 14.61 -16.39
C LEU A 321 8.86 14.82 -17.89
N ALA A 322 9.89 14.51 -18.69
CA ALA A 322 9.85 14.60 -20.14
C ALA A 322 8.67 13.80 -20.72
N SER A 323 8.00 14.40 -21.70
CA SER A 323 6.80 13.82 -22.33
C SER A 323 7.07 12.40 -22.83
N GLY A 324 8.16 12.17 -23.57
CA GLY A 324 8.52 10.85 -24.10
C GLY A 324 8.71 9.79 -23.00
N THR A 325 9.34 10.14 -21.88
CA THR A 325 9.47 9.23 -20.73
C THR A 325 8.11 8.87 -20.12
N ARG A 326 7.21 9.86 -20.00
CA ARG A 326 5.86 9.61 -19.48
C ARG A 326 5.05 8.71 -20.42
N HIS A 327 5.12 8.94 -21.73
CA HIS A 327 4.49 8.10 -22.75
C HIS A 327 5.00 6.65 -22.63
N ALA A 328 6.32 6.49 -22.49
CA ALA A 328 6.95 5.18 -22.35
C ALA A 328 6.47 4.43 -21.09
N LEU A 329 6.35 5.11 -19.94
CA LEU A 329 5.85 4.53 -18.69
C LEU A 329 4.37 4.12 -18.77
N VAL A 330 3.51 4.97 -19.34
CA VAL A 330 2.09 4.63 -19.52
C VAL A 330 1.92 3.46 -20.50
N GLY A 331 2.69 3.47 -21.60
CA GLY A 331 2.72 2.34 -22.54
C GLY A 331 3.19 1.04 -21.88
N PHE A 332 4.21 1.12 -21.03
CA PHE A 332 4.68 -0.02 -20.24
C PHE A 332 3.60 -0.53 -19.27
N ALA A 333 2.91 0.36 -18.55
CA ALA A 333 1.81 -0.03 -17.65
C ALA A 333 0.70 -0.81 -18.39
N ARG A 334 0.29 -0.33 -19.57
CA ARG A 334 -0.70 -1.01 -20.41
C ARG A 334 -0.22 -2.38 -20.88
N ARG A 335 1.04 -2.48 -21.33
CA ARG A 335 1.65 -3.77 -21.72
C ARG A 335 1.69 -4.75 -20.55
N MET A 336 2.07 -4.30 -19.36
CA MET A 336 2.08 -5.14 -18.16
C MET A 336 0.69 -5.61 -17.75
N MET A 337 -0.35 -4.79 -17.90
CA MET A 337 -1.73 -5.23 -17.64
C MET A 337 -2.22 -6.32 -18.60
N ARG A 338 -1.69 -6.36 -19.83
CA ARG A 338 -2.00 -7.39 -20.85
C ARG A 338 -1.08 -8.61 -20.81
N ALA A 339 0.10 -8.48 -20.20
CA ALA A 339 1.09 -9.53 -20.15
C ALA A 339 0.57 -10.73 -19.35
N THR A 340 1.10 -11.92 -19.63
CA THR A 340 0.85 -13.10 -18.80
C THR A 340 1.97 -13.33 -17.79
N SER A 341 3.18 -12.91 -18.08
CA SER A 341 4.36 -12.95 -17.21
C SER A 341 5.32 -11.83 -17.61
N PHE A 342 6.34 -11.59 -16.80
CA PHE A 342 7.39 -10.62 -17.07
C PHE A 342 8.71 -11.34 -17.40
N ASP A 343 9.24 -11.10 -18.60
CA ASP A 343 10.60 -11.52 -18.97
C ASP A 343 11.57 -10.33 -18.83
N PRO A 344 12.59 -10.41 -17.95
CA PRO A 344 13.62 -9.37 -17.82
C PRO A 344 14.39 -9.10 -19.12
N GLY A 345 14.49 -10.07 -20.02
CA GLY A 345 15.14 -9.92 -21.34
C GLY A 345 14.39 -9.00 -22.29
N ASP A 346 13.07 -8.87 -22.11
CA ASP A 346 12.20 -8.09 -23.01
C ASP A 346 12.17 -6.60 -22.69
N VAL A 347 12.84 -6.14 -21.62
CA VAL A 347 12.81 -4.73 -21.19
C VAL A 347 13.08 -3.76 -22.33
N ARG A 348 14.06 -4.06 -23.21
CA ARG A 348 14.36 -3.19 -24.35
C ARG A 348 13.17 -3.10 -25.32
N ALA A 349 12.49 -4.21 -25.62
CA ALA A 349 11.31 -4.22 -26.47
C ALA A 349 10.11 -3.53 -25.80
N LEU A 350 9.94 -3.74 -24.48
CA LEU A 350 8.87 -3.13 -23.68
C LEU A 350 8.95 -1.60 -23.60
N PHE A 351 10.12 -1.00 -23.86
CA PHE A 351 10.31 0.44 -23.98
C PHE A 351 10.76 0.91 -25.39
N GLY A 352 10.86 -0.02 -26.35
CA GLY A 352 11.47 0.19 -27.67
C GLY A 352 10.50 0.33 -28.83
N GLY A 353 9.20 0.49 -28.58
CA GLY A 353 8.18 0.74 -29.61
C GLY A 353 7.82 2.22 -29.73
N ALA A 354 7.72 2.70 -30.96
CA ALA A 354 7.49 4.09 -31.35
C ALA A 354 6.18 4.70 -30.80
N ALA A 355 6.19 6.04 -30.83
CA ALA A 355 5.11 7.00 -30.62
C ALA A 355 3.77 6.61 -31.25
#